data_AF-A0A8H7T904-F1
#
_entry.id   AF-A0A8H7T904-F1
#
_cell.length_a   1.000
_cell.length_b   1.000
_cell.length_c   1.000
_cell.angle_alpha   90.00
_cell.angle_beta   90.00
_cell.angle_gamma   90.00
#
_symmetry.space_group_name_H-M   'P 1'
#
loop_
_entity.id
_entity.type
_entity.pdbx_description
1 polymer ?
#
loop_
_entity_poly.entity_id
_entity_poly.type
_entity_poly.pdbx_seq_one_letter_code
_entity_poly.pdbx_strand_id
1 'polypeptide(L)'
;MQCDICFRTGGQGDKKLHFLCATDARNQLYDGRIQNARILLENDALNTQVANLFPGDKTQTTGETSQAPQSFIEIAAISAEKERAVDRTHQIITRADELRAKVDLAKEEIAKRKATVARRKSDLASASNGVEARRTRQIEEVKKATSMTKHKWNLGHSTAASSRTFLCGEAAKLYGLKKGRRNSGSEEYRIGGVRVMDLRSLNTASPAEISTALSHIAHLLMLSTHYLAIRLPAEITLPHRDYPLPTIFPIASSYKHTEVPFPGSTPHQSSNTSPTASRHAEAPSNLPHPRPLFIKKPLPLLSTDDPSGYGLFLEGVTLLAYNIAWVCKSQGIPVGDESSFEDICNLGRNLYNLLIGTKPRPSPGSRASSAQSTPTKGGRETDGESDRKSAAFTTMGNFSHGTAHSFLGGAVGTDFIRSWKLPSPTKLTDKLKSKLLSEVANAEWEMLDADAWAVDDEMGDDGVVVGARKEAAERLQNLGMQSFMSMRTVVEAVEMVGADGERKPGTSGWTKLRK
;
A
#
# COMPACT_ATOMS: atom_id res chain seq x y z
N MET A 1 -41.69 13.18 25.13
CA MET A 1 -41.78 14.08 23.95
C MET A 1 -40.84 13.58 22.86
N GLN A 2 -41.28 13.58 21.59
CA GLN A 2 -40.40 13.29 20.45
C GLN A 2 -39.58 14.55 20.14
N CYS A 3 -38.29 14.41 19.83
CA CYS A 3 -37.43 15.53 19.49
C CYS A 3 -37.64 15.92 18.02
N ASP A 4 -37.98 17.16 17.73
CA ASP A 4 -38.25 17.61 16.34
C ASP A 4 -36.98 17.78 15.48
N ILE A 5 -35.79 17.67 16.10
CA ILE A 5 -34.50 17.80 15.41
C ILE A 5 -33.95 16.43 15.01
N CYS A 6 -33.94 15.46 15.93
CA CYS A 6 -33.39 14.13 15.68
C CYS A 6 -34.48 13.05 15.51
N PHE A 7 -35.76 13.44 15.60
CA PHE A 7 -36.96 12.59 15.53
C PHE A 7 -36.99 11.39 16.48
N ARG A 8 -36.07 11.33 17.46
CA ARG A 8 -36.03 10.26 18.44
C ARG A 8 -37.05 10.51 19.54
N THR A 9 -37.77 9.46 19.92
CA THR A 9 -38.54 9.41 21.16
C THR A 9 -37.55 9.28 22.32
N GLY A 10 -37.50 10.30 23.19
CA GLY A 10 -36.63 10.27 24.38
C GLY A 10 -36.86 8.98 25.17
N GLY A 11 -35.82 8.16 25.31
CA GLY A 11 -35.92 6.85 25.95
C GLY A 11 -36.21 6.97 27.43
N GLN A 12 -37.39 6.52 27.87
CA GLN A 12 -37.65 6.20 29.27
C GLN A 12 -37.41 4.69 29.49
N GLY A 13 -36.55 4.34 30.45
CA GLY A 13 -36.24 2.95 30.85
C GLY A 13 -34.75 2.56 30.74
N ASP A 14 -34.46 1.27 30.93
CA ASP A 14 -33.12 0.64 31.08
C ASP A 14 -32.17 0.76 29.86
N LYS A 15 -32.55 1.52 28.83
CA LYS A 15 -31.70 1.87 27.69
C LYS A 15 -31.52 3.39 27.63
N LYS A 16 -30.67 3.93 28.51
CA LYS A 16 -30.20 5.33 28.45
C LYS A 16 -29.40 5.55 27.17
N LEU A 17 -30.09 5.89 26.08
CA LEU A 17 -29.45 6.38 24.87
C LEU A 17 -28.76 7.72 25.17
N HIS A 18 -27.54 7.91 24.68
CA HIS A 18 -26.79 9.16 24.84
C HIS A 18 -27.45 10.30 24.05
N PHE A 19 -27.31 11.53 24.53
CA PHE A 19 -27.86 12.72 23.87
C PHE A 19 -27.17 12.93 22.51
N LEU A 20 -27.95 13.13 21.44
CA LEU A 20 -27.42 13.47 20.12
C LEU A 20 -27.54 14.97 19.80
N CYS A 21 -28.45 15.70 20.45
CA CYS A 21 -28.62 17.13 20.26
C CYS A 21 -29.02 17.87 21.54
N ALA A 22 -28.91 19.20 21.52
CA ALA A 22 -29.29 20.05 22.65
C ALA A 22 -30.78 19.93 23.03
N THR A 23 -31.65 19.64 22.06
CA THR A 23 -33.09 19.44 22.30
C THR A 23 -33.38 18.14 23.03
N ASP A 24 -32.60 17.07 22.81
CA ASP A 24 -32.73 15.82 23.57
C ASP A 24 -32.37 16.01 25.04
N ALA A 25 -31.25 16.72 25.29
CA ALA A 25 -30.83 17.05 26.64
C ALA A 25 -31.87 17.93 27.35
N ARG A 26 -32.44 18.92 26.64
CA ARG A 26 -33.51 19.78 27.15
C ARG A 26 -34.80 19.00 27.45
N ASN A 27 -35.20 18.09 26.57
CA ASN A 27 -36.42 17.29 26.73
C ASN A 27 -36.36 16.36 27.94
N GLN A 28 -35.19 15.82 28.29
CA GLN A 28 -35.04 14.99 29.48
C GLN A 28 -35.19 15.79 30.79
N LEU A 29 -34.83 17.08 30.79
CA LEU A 29 -34.90 17.92 31.98
C LEU A 29 -36.32 18.43 32.28
N TYR A 30 -37.24 18.40 31.31
CA TYR A 30 -38.59 18.95 31.48
C TYR A 30 -39.44 18.18 32.49
N ASP A 31 -39.40 16.85 32.48
CA ASP A 31 -40.19 16.04 33.41
C ASP A 31 -39.83 16.35 34.87
N GLY A 32 -38.53 16.41 35.18
CA GLY A 32 -38.04 16.77 36.51
C GLY A 32 -38.39 18.21 36.90
N ARG A 33 -38.33 19.16 35.96
CA ARG A 33 -38.72 20.56 36.22
C ARG A 33 -40.21 20.71 36.50
N ILE A 34 -41.06 19.99 35.77
CA ILE A 34 -42.52 19.99 35.98
C ILE A 34 -42.85 19.39 37.34
N GLN A 35 -42.21 18.27 37.71
CA GLN A 35 -42.39 17.67 39.04
C GLN A 35 -41.96 18.62 40.16
N ASN A 36 -40.82 19.29 40.02
CA ASN A 36 -40.34 20.23 41.03
C ASN A 36 -41.27 21.46 41.16
N ALA A 37 -41.77 21.97 40.03
CA ALA A 37 -42.74 23.07 40.04
C ALA A 37 -44.06 22.67 40.73
N ARG A 38 -44.55 21.43 40.53
CA ARG A 38 -45.73 20.92 41.25
C ARG A 38 -45.51 20.87 42.75
N ILE A 39 -44.36 20.35 43.19
CA ILE A 39 -44.03 20.27 44.62
C ILE A 39 -43.96 21.67 45.24
N LEU A 40 -43.39 22.66 44.54
CA LEU A 40 -43.31 24.04 45.01
C LEU A 40 -44.71 24.69 45.12
N LEU A 41 -45.60 24.43 44.16
CA LEU A 41 -46.99 24.90 44.21
C LEU A 41 -47.78 24.26 45.35
N GLU A 42 -47.58 22.96 45.60
CA GLU A 42 -48.18 22.28 46.75
C GLU A 42 -47.64 22.83 48.08
N ASN A 43 -46.33 23.12 48.15
CA ASN A 43 -45.72 23.72 49.32
C ASN A 43 -46.28 25.13 49.61
N ASP A 44 -46.45 25.95 48.57
CA ASP A 44 -47.05 27.28 48.69
C ASP A 44 -48.53 27.23 49.13
N ALA A 45 -49.29 26.28 48.58
CA ALA A 45 -50.67 26.00 49.00
C ALA A 45 -50.76 25.55 50.47
N LEU A 46 -49.80 24.73 50.93
CA LEU A 46 -49.73 24.33 52.34
C LEU A 46 -49.30 25.48 53.24
N ASN A 47 -48.33 26.31 52.83
CA ASN A 47 -47.90 27.47 53.60
C ASN A 47 -49.01 28.52 53.74
N THR A 48 -49.83 28.73 52.71
CA THR A 48 -51.01 29.60 52.79
C THR A 48 -52.10 29.02 53.71
N GLN A 49 -52.31 27.70 53.71
CA GLN A 49 -53.20 27.05 54.70
C GLN A 49 -52.69 27.23 56.13
N VAL A 50 -51.37 27.06 56.37
CA VAL A 50 -50.76 27.27 57.69
C VAL A 50 -50.85 28.74 58.12
N ALA A 51 -50.59 29.68 57.21
CA ALA A 51 -50.70 31.12 57.50
C ALA A 51 -52.14 31.54 57.86
N ASN A 52 -53.15 30.91 57.26
CA ASN A 52 -54.56 31.16 57.56
C ASN A 52 -55.04 30.55 58.88
N LEU A 53 -54.32 29.56 59.42
CA LEU A 53 -54.63 28.92 60.70
C LEU A 53 -54.09 29.69 61.92
N PHE A 54 -53.32 30.76 61.70
CA PHE A 54 -52.84 31.65 62.76
C PHE A 54 -53.23 33.13 62.54
N PRO A 55 -54.53 33.49 62.65
CA PRO A 55 -54.91 34.88 62.94
C PRO A 55 -54.45 35.24 64.35
N GLY A 56 -53.70 36.33 64.47
CA GLY A 56 -53.05 36.76 65.72
C GLY A 56 -54.00 36.88 66.90
N ASP A 57 -53.61 36.24 68.00
CA ASP A 57 -54.31 36.31 69.28
C ASP A 57 -53.82 37.54 70.07
N LYS A 58 -54.70 38.54 70.18
CA LYS A 58 -54.52 39.72 71.02
C LYS A 58 -55.49 39.62 72.20
N THR A 59 -54.88 39.56 73.39
CA THR A 59 -55.27 40.20 74.66
C THR A 59 -56.51 39.76 75.43
N GLN A 60 -56.21 39.38 76.70
CA GLN A 60 -56.91 39.69 77.97
C GLN A 60 -58.19 38.86 78.23
N THR A 61 -58.44 38.32 79.44
CA THR A 61 -58.54 39.04 80.72
C THR A 61 -58.51 38.08 81.91
N THR A 62 -57.92 38.53 83.01
CA THR A 62 -57.99 38.02 84.39
C THR A 62 -59.34 38.36 85.07
N GLY A 63 -59.76 37.55 86.06
CA GLY A 63 -60.83 37.85 87.03
C GLY A 63 -61.59 36.58 87.48
N GLU A 64 -61.22 35.94 88.59
CA GLU A 64 -61.77 36.11 89.95
C GLU A 64 -63.07 35.33 90.25
N THR A 65 -62.91 34.34 91.14
CA THR A 65 -63.71 34.02 92.34
C THR A 65 -65.22 33.87 92.23
N SER A 66 -65.73 32.66 92.54
CA SER A 66 -66.82 32.46 93.53
C SER A 66 -67.04 30.98 93.86
N GLN A 67 -67.00 30.68 95.16
CA GLN A 67 -67.21 29.39 95.80
C GLN A 67 -68.71 29.03 95.89
N ALA A 68 -69.08 27.78 95.58
CA ALA A 68 -70.21 27.03 96.16
C ALA A 68 -70.27 25.58 95.60
N PRO A 69 -70.99 24.65 96.26
CA PRO A 69 -70.50 23.69 97.24
C PRO A 69 -69.86 22.42 96.60
N GLN A 70 -68.70 22.05 97.16
CA GLN A 70 -67.77 21.04 96.68
C GLN A 70 -68.13 19.58 97.01
N SER A 71 -69.28 19.08 96.55
CA SER A 71 -69.44 17.62 96.57
C SER A 71 -70.20 17.06 95.39
N PHE A 72 -71.24 17.75 94.90
CA PHE A 72 -71.98 17.27 93.74
C PHE A 72 -71.28 17.62 92.40
N ILE A 73 -70.68 18.81 92.32
CA ILE A 73 -69.89 19.24 91.15
C ILE A 73 -68.57 18.46 91.07
N GLU A 74 -67.98 18.10 92.22
CA GLU A 74 -66.74 17.32 92.28
C GLU A 74 -66.98 15.85 91.91
N ILE A 75 -68.06 15.22 92.39
CA ILE A 75 -68.46 13.87 91.96
C ILE A 75 -68.85 13.86 90.47
N ALA A 76 -69.57 14.87 89.97
CA ALA A 76 -69.90 15.00 88.56
C ALA A 76 -68.64 15.23 87.68
N ALA A 77 -67.72 16.08 88.12
CA ALA A 77 -66.44 16.34 87.44
C ALA A 77 -65.54 15.11 87.44
N ILE A 78 -65.44 14.38 88.56
CA ILE A 78 -64.71 13.11 88.68
C ILE A 78 -65.35 12.03 87.81
N SER A 79 -66.69 11.96 87.74
CA SER A 79 -67.39 11.01 86.86
C SER A 79 -67.18 11.32 85.38
N ALA A 80 -67.24 12.60 84.99
CA ALA A 80 -66.97 13.04 83.63
C ALA A 80 -65.49 12.90 83.24
N GLU A 81 -64.57 13.03 84.20
CA GLU A 81 -63.14 12.77 84.00
C GLU A 81 -62.85 11.27 83.89
N LYS A 82 -63.53 10.44 84.69
CA LYS A 82 -63.50 8.98 84.58
C LYS A 82 -64.03 8.53 83.22
N GLU A 83 -65.15 9.08 82.76
CA GLU A 83 -65.74 8.77 81.45
C GLU A 83 -64.83 9.23 80.30
N ARG A 84 -64.26 10.45 80.38
CA ARG A 84 -63.22 10.92 79.44
C ARG A 84 -61.98 10.02 79.44
N ALA A 85 -61.55 9.51 80.59
CA ALA A 85 -60.42 8.58 80.69
C ALA A 85 -60.74 7.21 80.08
N VAL A 86 -61.96 6.70 80.28
CA VAL A 86 -62.47 5.47 79.68
C VAL A 86 -62.59 5.61 78.16
N ASP A 87 -63.17 6.70 77.66
CA ASP A 87 -63.25 6.98 76.22
C ASP A 87 -61.87 7.11 75.59
N ARG A 88 -60.93 7.79 76.27
CA ARG A 88 -59.55 7.90 75.80
C ARG A 88 -58.85 6.55 75.78
N THR A 89 -59.05 5.69 76.77
CA THR A 89 -58.48 4.33 76.76
C THR A 89 -59.12 3.48 75.67
N HIS A 90 -60.43 3.58 75.46
CA HIS A 90 -61.11 2.89 74.36
C HIS A 90 -60.58 3.34 72.99
N GLN A 91 -60.42 4.64 72.76
CA GLN A 91 -59.83 5.18 71.53
C GLN A 91 -58.38 4.72 71.32
N ILE A 92 -57.57 4.65 72.39
CA ILE A 92 -56.20 4.13 72.32
C ILE A 92 -56.20 2.65 71.94
N ILE A 93 -57.09 1.84 72.54
CA ILE A 93 -57.22 0.41 72.23
C ILE A 93 -57.63 0.23 70.77
N THR A 94 -58.66 0.95 70.28
CA THR A 94 -59.09 0.88 68.88
C THR A 94 -57.95 1.26 67.93
N ARG A 95 -57.23 2.36 68.21
CA ARG A 95 -56.06 2.79 67.41
C ARG A 95 -54.93 1.76 67.45
N ALA A 96 -54.70 1.10 68.60
CA ALA A 96 -53.69 0.06 68.74
C ALA A 96 -54.06 -1.21 67.95
N ASP A 97 -55.33 -1.59 67.95
CA ASP A 97 -55.82 -2.74 67.19
C ASP A 97 -55.83 -2.47 65.69
N GLU A 98 -56.20 -1.26 65.25
CA GLU A 98 -56.02 -0.81 63.87
C GLU A 98 -54.55 -0.85 63.43
N LEU A 99 -53.63 -0.44 64.30
CA LEU A 99 -52.20 -0.45 64.01
C LEU A 99 -51.67 -1.89 63.91
N ARG A 100 -52.09 -2.79 64.81
CA ARG A 100 -51.76 -4.23 64.74
C ARG A 100 -52.24 -4.83 63.41
N ALA A 101 -53.49 -4.58 63.02
CA ALA A 101 -54.04 -5.04 61.74
C ALA A 101 -53.23 -4.50 60.55
N LYS A 102 -52.86 -3.22 60.55
CA LYS A 102 -52.01 -2.62 59.50
C LYS A 102 -50.60 -3.23 59.46
N VAL A 103 -50.01 -3.52 60.62
CA VAL A 103 -48.69 -4.17 60.72
C VAL A 103 -48.75 -5.59 60.17
N ASP A 104 -49.80 -6.34 60.47
CA ASP A 104 -49.94 -7.72 60.00
C ASP A 104 -50.18 -7.77 58.49
N LEU A 105 -51.03 -6.89 57.94
CA LEU A 105 -51.18 -6.72 56.49
C LEU A 105 -49.86 -6.32 55.81
N ALA A 106 -49.08 -5.42 56.42
CA ALA A 106 -47.78 -5.02 55.89
C ALA A 106 -46.76 -6.18 55.92
N LYS A 107 -46.77 -7.02 56.97
CA LYS A 107 -45.93 -8.23 57.03
C LYS A 107 -46.30 -9.24 55.95
N GLU A 108 -47.58 -9.47 55.72
CA GLU A 108 -48.07 -10.36 54.66
C GLU A 108 -47.64 -9.86 53.28
N GLU A 109 -47.79 -8.56 53.00
CA GLU A 109 -47.37 -7.95 51.74
C GLU A 109 -45.84 -8.03 51.55
N ILE A 110 -45.05 -7.82 52.61
CA ILE A 110 -43.59 -8.01 52.58
C ILE A 110 -43.25 -9.47 52.29
N ALA A 111 -43.91 -10.43 52.92
CA ALA A 111 -43.68 -11.86 52.69
C ALA A 111 -43.98 -12.23 51.23
N LYS A 112 -45.10 -11.74 50.68
CA LYS A 112 -45.49 -11.94 49.27
C LYS A 112 -44.48 -11.34 48.30
N ARG A 113 -44.00 -10.13 48.55
CA ARG A 113 -42.96 -9.48 47.73
C ARG A 113 -41.63 -10.23 47.79
N LYS A 114 -41.21 -10.68 48.98
CA LYS A 114 -40.00 -11.50 49.16
C LYS A 114 -40.10 -12.81 48.38
N ALA A 115 -41.23 -13.51 48.45
CA ALA A 115 -41.47 -14.73 47.68
C ALA A 115 -41.41 -14.49 46.18
N THR A 116 -41.99 -13.38 45.70
CA THR A 116 -41.95 -13.00 44.28
C THR A 116 -40.52 -12.71 43.81
N VAL A 117 -39.72 -11.98 44.59
CA VAL A 117 -38.32 -11.71 44.27
C VAL A 117 -37.48 -12.98 44.30
N ALA A 118 -37.70 -13.87 45.27
CA ALA A 118 -37.00 -15.15 45.34
C ALA A 118 -37.29 -16.02 44.11
N ARG A 119 -38.55 -16.10 43.69
CA ARG A 119 -38.95 -16.79 42.45
C ARG A 119 -38.25 -16.20 41.22
N ARG A 120 -38.29 -14.86 41.05
CA ARG A 120 -37.60 -14.18 39.95
C ARG A 120 -36.09 -14.43 39.93
N LYS A 121 -35.43 -14.46 41.10
CA LYS A 121 -34.00 -14.79 41.20
C LYS A 121 -33.72 -16.22 40.78
N SER A 122 -34.56 -17.17 41.19
CA SER A 122 -34.46 -18.57 40.76
C SER A 122 -34.67 -18.72 39.25
N ASP A 123 -35.69 -18.07 38.69
CA ASP A 123 -35.98 -18.10 37.26
C ASP A 123 -34.81 -17.51 36.44
N LEU A 124 -34.21 -16.41 36.91
CA LEU A 124 -33.05 -15.80 36.28
C LEU A 124 -31.81 -16.70 36.37
N ALA A 125 -31.55 -17.32 37.53
CA ALA A 125 -30.44 -18.26 37.70
C ALA A 125 -30.60 -19.47 36.76
N SER A 126 -31.81 -20.02 36.65
CA SER A 126 -32.12 -21.11 35.72
C SER A 126 -31.95 -20.69 34.26
N ALA A 127 -32.43 -19.50 33.89
CA ALA A 127 -32.33 -18.98 32.52
C ALA A 127 -30.88 -18.60 32.11
N SER A 128 -30.09 -18.08 33.05
CA SER A 128 -28.69 -17.71 32.83
C SER A 128 -27.74 -18.91 32.89
N ASN A 129 -28.19 -20.05 33.40
CA ASN A 129 -27.38 -21.24 33.50
C ASN A 129 -26.86 -21.69 32.12
N GLY A 130 -25.55 -21.86 32.03
CA GLY A 130 -24.86 -22.27 30.82
C GLY A 130 -24.78 -21.22 29.70
N VAL A 131 -25.30 -19.99 29.87
CA VAL A 131 -25.18 -18.93 28.86
C VAL A 131 -23.71 -18.58 28.63
N GLU A 132 -22.93 -18.36 29.68
CA GLU A 132 -21.50 -18.04 29.55
C GLU A 132 -20.68 -19.20 28.98
N ALA A 133 -21.00 -20.44 29.35
CA ALA A 133 -20.36 -21.63 28.78
C ALA A 133 -20.66 -21.76 27.28
N ARG A 134 -21.91 -21.52 26.85
CA ARG A 134 -22.30 -21.49 25.44
C ARG A 134 -21.59 -20.36 24.69
N ARG A 135 -21.55 -19.16 25.27
CA ARG A 135 -20.87 -17.99 24.70
C ARG A 135 -19.37 -18.24 24.51
N THR A 136 -18.71 -18.78 25.53
CA THR A 136 -17.29 -19.13 25.48
C THR A 136 -17.02 -20.16 24.38
N ARG A 137 -17.84 -21.22 24.31
CA ARG A 137 -17.74 -22.23 23.23
C ARG A 137 -17.88 -21.61 21.84
N GLN A 138 -18.85 -20.72 21.64
CA GLN A 138 -19.06 -20.04 20.36
C GLN A 138 -17.86 -19.15 19.98
N ILE A 139 -17.28 -18.42 20.94
CA ILE A 139 -16.10 -17.60 20.71
C ILE A 139 -14.90 -18.46 20.30
N GLU A 140 -14.65 -19.57 21.02
CA GLU A 140 -13.54 -20.47 20.69
C GLU A 140 -13.71 -21.15 19.33
N GLU A 141 -14.94 -21.52 18.97
CA GLU A 141 -15.26 -22.05 17.64
C GLU A 141 -14.97 -21.04 16.53
N VAL A 142 -15.41 -19.77 16.70
CA VAL A 142 -15.13 -18.69 15.74
C VAL A 142 -13.64 -18.39 15.66
N LYS A 143 -12.91 -18.36 16.79
CA LYS A 143 -11.45 -18.17 16.80
C LYS A 143 -10.74 -19.29 16.04
N LYS A 144 -11.12 -20.55 16.28
CA LYS A 144 -10.55 -21.71 15.58
C LYS A 144 -10.83 -21.63 14.08
N ALA A 145 -12.07 -21.35 13.69
CA ALA A 145 -12.45 -21.20 12.28
C ALA A 145 -11.69 -20.05 11.59
N THR A 146 -11.52 -18.93 12.28
CA THR A 146 -10.76 -17.77 11.79
C THR A 146 -9.28 -18.13 11.62
N SER A 147 -8.68 -18.80 12.61
CA SER A 147 -7.29 -19.25 12.56
C SER A 147 -7.04 -20.23 11.39
N MET A 148 -7.93 -21.22 11.22
CA MET A 148 -7.86 -22.16 10.10
C MET A 148 -8.01 -21.46 8.74
N THR A 149 -8.93 -20.50 8.64
CA THR A 149 -9.13 -19.72 7.40
C THR A 149 -7.91 -18.87 7.09
N LYS A 150 -7.35 -18.18 8.09
CA LYS A 150 -6.11 -17.41 7.95
C LYS A 150 -4.94 -18.29 7.51
N HIS A 151 -4.80 -19.48 8.09
CA HIS A 151 -3.76 -20.42 7.67
C HIS A 151 -3.92 -20.85 6.21
N LYS A 152 -5.14 -21.23 5.78
CA LYS A 152 -5.42 -21.58 4.38
C LYS A 152 -5.19 -20.41 3.43
N TRP A 153 -5.58 -19.19 3.83
CA TRP A 153 -5.37 -17.96 3.07
C TRP A 153 -3.88 -17.67 2.87
N ASN A 154 -3.08 -17.77 3.93
CA ASN A 154 -1.63 -17.60 3.86
C ASN A 154 -0.95 -18.68 2.99
N LEU A 155 -1.39 -19.93 3.12
CA LEU A 155 -0.88 -21.03 2.31
C LEU A 155 -1.18 -20.82 0.82
N GLY A 156 -2.43 -20.47 0.49
CA GLY A 156 -2.83 -20.14 -0.89
C GLY A 156 -2.04 -18.94 -1.44
N HIS A 157 -1.79 -17.93 -0.62
CA HIS A 157 -0.96 -16.78 -0.99
C HIS A 157 0.49 -17.17 -1.31
N SER A 158 1.12 -17.99 -0.46
CA SER A 158 2.48 -18.49 -0.68
C SER A 158 2.60 -19.33 -1.96
N THR A 159 1.63 -20.21 -2.22
CA THR A 159 1.55 -21.01 -3.44
C THR A 159 1.38 -20.12 -4.68
N ALA A 160 0.50 -19.11 -4.61
CA ALA A 160 0.31 -18.15 -5.70
C ALA A 160 1.60 -17.36 -5.96
N ALA A 161 2.26 -16.82 -4.93
CA ALA A 161 3.52 -16.10 -5.06
C ALA A 161 4.61 -16.97 -5.71
N SER A 162 4.75 -18.22 -5.28
CA SER A 162 5.70 -19.18 -5.85
C SER A 162 5.41 -19.47 -7.33
N SER A 163 4.13 -19.61 -7.69
CA SER A 163 3.70 -19.86 -9.07
C SER A 163 4.02 -18.67 -9.98
N ARG A 164 3.80 -17.43 -9.50
CA ARG A 164 4.16 -16.21 -10.24
C ARG A 164 5.65 -16.11 -10.51
N THR A 165 6.46 -16.35 -9.48
CA THR A 165 7.92 -16.34 -9.59
C THR A 165 8.40 -17.40 -10.59
N PHE A 166 7.80 -18.59 -10.56
CA PHE A 166 8.08 -19.64 -11.55
C PHE A 166 7.73 -19.20 -12.97
N LEU A 167 6.53 -18.67 -13.21
CA LEU A 167 6.09 -18.21 -14.53
C LEU A 167 6.97 -17.09 -15.09
N CYS A 168 7.36 -16.12 -14.26
CA CYS A 168 8.30 -15.07 -14.64
C CYS A 168 9.67 -15.63 -15.07
N GLY A 169 10.19 -16.59 -14.31
CA GLY A 169 11.46 -17.24 -14.63
C GLY A 169 11.42 -18.08 -15.90
N GLU A 170 10.34 -18.84 -16.13
CA GLU A 170 10.16 -19.61 -17.36
C GLU A 170 9.96 -18.69 -18.57
N ALA A 171 9.16 -17.62 -18.44
CA ALA A 171 9.00 -16.63 -19.49
C ALA A 171 10.36 -16.01 -19.88
N ALA A 172 11.17 -15.60 -18.91
CA ALA A 172 12.49 -15.05 -19.18
C ALA A 172 13.39 -16.04 -19.94
N LYS A 173 13.38 -17.33 -19.57
CA LYS A 173 14.14 -18.36 -20.29
C LYS A 173 13.64 -18.58 -21.71
N LEU A 174 12.32 -18.62 -21.91
CA LEU A 174 11.70 -18.80 -23.23
C LEU A 174 12.01 -17.62 -24.17
N TYR A 175 12.01 -16.40 -23.63
CA TYR A 175 12.46 -15.20 -24.35
C TYR A 175 13.98 -15.15 -24.56
N GLY A 176 14.72 -16.14 -24.07
CA GLY A 176 16.16 -16.23 -24.24
C GLY A 176 16.95 -15.20 -23.43
N LEU A 177 16.43 -14.75 -22.28
CA LEU A 177 17.17 -13.89 -21.36
C LEU A 177 18.38 -14.64 -20.79
N LYS A 178 19.58 -14.18 -21.13
CA LYS A 178 20.84 -14.82 -20.73
C LYS A 178 21.86 -13.79 -20.27
N LYS A 179 22.67 -14.20 -19.29
CA LYS A 179 23.90 -13.51 -18.88
C LYS A 179 25.08 -14.16 -19.58
N GLY A 180 25.92 -13.36 -20.20
CA GLY A 180 27.18 -13.73 -20.83
C GLY A 180 28.30 -12.81 -20.39
N ARG A 181 29.48 -13.00 -20.99
CA ARG A 181 30.66 -12.17 -20.74
C ARG A 181 31.22 -11.69 -22.08
N ARG A 182 31.54 -10.40 -22.17
CA ARG A 182 32.21 -9.82 -23.34
C ARG A 182 33.69 -10.20 -23.32
N ASN A 183 34.35 -10.04 -24.48
CA ASN A 183 35.80 -10.20 -24.61
C ASN A 183 36.58 -9.22 -23.70
N SER A 184 35.99 -8.06 -23.39
CA SER A 184 36.51 -7.09 -22.41
C SER A 184 36.39 -7.54 -20.94
N GLY A 185 35.81 -8.71 -20.69
CA GLY A 185 35.57 -9.23 -19.34
C GLY A 185 34.32 -8.69 -18.64
N SER A 186 33.63 -7.70 -19.22
CA SER A 186 32.40 -7.13 -18.67
C SER A 186 31.19 -8.06 -18.86
N GLU A 187 30.22 -7.97 -17.96
CA GLU A 187 28.97 -8.74 -18.08
C GLU A 187 28.11 -8.21 -19.25
N GLU A 188 27.47 -9.12 -19.97
CA GLU A 188 26.56 -8.81 -21.07
C GLU A 188 25.24 -9.54 -20.89
N TYR A 189 24.14 -8.87 -21.19
CA TYR A 189 22.80 -9.44 -21.09
C TYR A 189 22.16 -9.44 -22.47
N ARG A 190 21.48 -10.54 -22.82
CA ARG A 190 20.81 -10.68 -24.12
C ARG A 190 19.40 -11.24 -23.95
N ILE A 191 18.48 -10.82 -24.81
CA ILE A 191 17.11 -11.36 -24.94
C ILE A 191 16.93 -11.78 -26.40
N GLY A 192 16.63 -13.06 -26.66
CA GLY A 192 16.46 -13.57 -28.03
C GLY A 192 17.68 -13.37 -28.92
N GLY A 193 18.89 -13.33 -28.34
CA GLY A 193 20.14 -13.05 -29.06
C GLY A 193 20.47 -11.55 -29.22
N VAL A 194 19.52 -10.65 -28.94
CA VAL A 194 19.72 -9.19 -29.01
C VAL A 194 20.31 -8.68 -27.71
N ARG A 195 21.35 -7.83 -27.78
CA ARG A 195 22.01 -7.23 -26.62
C ARG A 195 21.06 -6.25 -25.90
N VAL A 196 20.90 -6.44 -24.59
CA VAL A 196 20.23 -5.46 -23.73
C VAL A 196 21.24 -4.35 -23.45
N MET A 197 20.98 -3.18 -24.02
CA MET A 197 21.85 -2.02 -23.92
C MET A 197 21.82 -1.42 -22.52
N ASP A 198 22.98 -0.93 -22.06
CA ASP A 198 23.02 0.04 -20.98
C ASP A 198 22.68 1.42 -21.55
N LEU A 199 21.78 2.16 -20.88
CA LEU A 199 21.35 3.47 -21.37
C LEU A 199 22.51 4.45 -21.57
N ARG A 200 23.60 4.28 -20.82
CA ARG A 200 24.81 5.11 -20.97
C ARG A 200 25.55 4.91 -22.29
N SER A 201 25.36 3.76 -22.92
CA SER A 201 26.08 3.35 -24.14
C SER A 201 25.26 3.55 -25.41
N LEU A 202 24.14 4.28 -25.34
CA LEU A 202 23.22 4.43 -26.47
C LEU A 202 23.86 5.11 -27.69
N ASN A 203 24.81 6.03 -27.50
CA ASN A 203 25.49 6.69 -28.62
C ASN A 203 26.28 5.72 -29.51
N THR A 204 26.73 4.59 -28.96
CA THR A 204 27.55 3.59 -29.66
C THR A 204 26.75 2.53 -30.43
N ALA A 205 25.42 2.53 -30.29
CA ALA A 205 24.56 1.49 -30.83
C ALA A 205 23.78 1.96 -32.07
N SER A 206 23.48 1.01 -32.96
CA SER A 206 22.67 1.31 -34.14
C SER A 206 21.18 1.56 -33.77
N PRO A 207 20.44 2.37 -34.55
CA PRO A 207 19.02 2.63 -34.30
C PRO A 207 18.16 1.37 -34.29
N ALA A 208 18.48 0.43 -35.18
CA ALA A 208 17.80 -0.85 -35.29
C ALA A 208 18.04 -1.73 -34.05
N GLU A 209 19.27 -1.81 -33.55
CA GLU A 209 19.57 -2.54 -32.31
C GLU A 209 18.85 -1.92 -31.11
N ILE A 210 18.87 -0.59 -30.97
CA ILE A 210 18.20 0.11 -29.86
C ILE A 210 16.69 -0.19 -29.86
N SER A 211 16.03 0.03 -31.00
CA SER A 211 14.58 -0.17 -31.13
C SER A 211 14.17 -1.62 -30.89
N THR A 212 14.96 -2.58 -31.40
CA THR A 212 14.71 -4.01 -31.20
C THR A 212 14.91 -4.41 -29.74
N ALA A 213 15.99 -3.96 -29.11
CA ALA A 213 16.27 -4.25 -27.70
C ALA A 213 15.18 -3.71 -26.78
N LEU A 214 14.75 -2.46 -26.98
CA LEU A 214 13.68 -1.84 -26.20
C LEU A 214 12.35 -2.56 -26.39
N SER A 215 12.03 -3.02 -27.60
CA SER A 215 10.84 -3.83 -27.88
C SER A 215 10.84 -5.16 -27.14
N HIS A 216 11.97 -5.88 -27.16
CA HIS A 216 12.13 -7.13 -26.41
C HIS A 216 12.00 -6.91 -24.89
N ILE A 217 12.60 -5.85 -24.36
CA ILE A 217 12.51 -5.49 -22.93
C ILE A 217 11.07 -5.15 -22.55
N ALA A 218 10.40 -4.30 -23.33
CA ALA A 218 9.02 -3.90 -23.08
C ALA A 218 8.08 -5.12 -23.05
N HIS A 219 8.23 -6.03 -24.01
CA HIS A 219 7.41 -7.24 -24.09
C HIS A 219 7.64 -8.18 -22.91
N LEU A 220 8.91 -8.49 -22.58
CA LEU A 220 9.24 -9.36 -21.46
C LEU A 220 8.82 -8.75 -20.11
N LEU A 221 8.99 -7.44 -19.93
CA LEU A 221 8.57 -6.73 -18.73
C LEU A 221 7.05 -6.75 -18.57
N MET A 222 6.29 -6.49 -19.64
CA MET A 222 4.83 -6.54 -19.61
C MET A 222 4.31 -7.95 -19.31
N LEU A 223 4.90 -8.98 -19.91
CA LEU A 223 4.55 -10.37 -19.60
C LEU A 223 4.85 -10.73 -18.14
N SER A 224 6.00 -10.30 -17.62
CA SER A 224 6.40 -10.55 -16.23
C SER A 224 5.50 -9.84 -15.23
N THR A 225 5.16 -8.58 -15.49
CA THR A 225 4.25 -7.80 -14.64
C THR A 225 2.82 -8.32 -14.69
N HIS A 226 2.38 -8.87 -15.84
CA HIS A 226 1.13 -9.60 -15.95
C HIS A 226 1.10 -10.83 -15.02
N TYR A 227 2.13 -11.68 -15.04
CA TYR A 227 2.20 -12.82 -14.12
C TYR A 227 2.28 -12.41 -12.66
N LEU A 228 3.05 -11.37 -12.33
CA LEU A 228 3.08 -10.81 -10.98
C LEU A 228 1.75 -10.14 -10.58
N ALA A 229 0.86 -9.89 -11.54
CA ALA A 229 -0.34 -9.08 -11.42
C ALA A 229 -0.05 -7.70 -10.80
N ILE A 230 0.95 -7.02 -11.38
CA ILE A 230 1.42 -5.71 -10.95
C ILE A 230 1.20 -4.70 -12.05
N ARG A 231 0.67 -3.54 -11.69
CA ARG A 231 0.59 -2.37 -12.54
C ARG A 231 1.90 -1.57 -12.44
N LEU A 232 2.47 -1.21 -13.58
CA LEU A 232 3.67 -0.38 -13.66
C LEU A 232 3.35 1.09 -13.35
N PRO A 233 4.30 1.91 -12.86
CA PRO A 233 4.10 3.36 -12.72
C PRO A 233 3.92 4.07 -14.07
N ALA A 234 4.76 3.76 -15.04
CA ALA A 234 4.68 4.28 -16.40
C ALA A 234 4.05 3.22 -17.30
N GLU A 235 2.87 3.51 -17.87
CA GLU A 235 2.12 2.54 -18.67
C GLU A 235 2.83 2.28 -20.01
N ILE A 236 3.01 1.01 -20.37
CA ILE A 236 3.60 0.60 -21.65
C ILE A 236 2.49 0.14 -22.58
N THR A 237 2.47 0.70 -23.78
CA THR A 237 1.64 0.22 -24.89
C THR A 237 2.49 -0.73 -25.73
N LEU A 238 2.06 -1.99 -25.82
CA LEU A 238 2.70 -2.99 -26.68
C LEU A 238 2.22 -2.87 -28.12
N PRO A 239 3.00 -3.38 -29.10
CA PRO A 239 2.59 -3.35 -30.49
C PRO A 239 1.25 -4.06 -30.76
N HIS A 240 0.37 -3.42 -31.52
CA HIS A 240 -0.88 -3.98 -32.06
C HIS A 240 -1.19 -3.39 -33.44
N ARG A 241 -2.32 -3.78 -34.06
CA ARG A 241 -2.67 -3.47 -35.47
C ARG A 241 -2.46 -2.00 -35.87
N ASP A 242 -2.85 -1.06 -35.00
CA ASP A 242 -2.79 0.38 -35.27
C ASP A 242 -1.66 1.08 -34.48
N TYR A 243 -0.75 0.28 -33.90
CA TYR A 243 0.31 0.72 -33.00
C TYR A 243 1.55 -0.17 -33.22
N PRO A 244 2.35 0.06 -34.27
CA PRO A 244 3.34 -0.92 -34.72
C PRO A 244 4.58 -1.05 -33.82
N LEU A 245 4.84 -0.05 -32.97
CA LEU A 245 6.04 0.00 -32.13
C LEU A 245 5.65 0.34 -30.69
N PRO A 246 6.42 -0.13 -29.70
CA PRO A 246 6.09 0.11 -28.31
C PRO A 246 6.33 1.58 -27.93
N THR A 247 5.54 2.04 -26.97
CA THR A 247 5.69 3.36 -26.35
C THR A 247 5.39 3.28 -24.87
N ILE A 248 5.68 4.37 -24.16
CA ILE A 248 5.45 4.47 -22.73
C ILE A 248 4.85 5.82 -22.35
N PHE A 249 3.83 5.82 -21.50
CA PHE A 249 3.24 7.04 -20.98
C PHE A 249 4.04 7.56 -19.78
N PRO A 250 4.22 8.89 -19.67
CA PRO A 250 4.66 9.51 -18.42
C PRO A 250 3.76 9.08 -17.25
N ILE A 251 4.36 8.95 -16.06
CA ILE A 251 3.66 8.49 -14.84
C ILE A 251 2.37 9.28 -14.58
N ALA A 252 2.38 10.59 -14.84
CA ALA A 252 1.24 11.47 -14.62
C ALA A 252 0.04 11.17 -15.55
N SER A 253 0.27 10.58 -16.72
CA SER A 253 -0.74 10.26 -17.73
C SER A 253 -1.09 8.77 -17.81
N SER A 254 -0.31 7.89 -17.18
CA SER A 254 -0.55 6.44 -17.14
C SER A 254 -1.96 6.09 -16.64
N TYR A 255 -2.65 5.19 -17.34
CA TYR A 255 -3.96 4.62 -17.00
C TYR A 255 -5.10 5.63 -16.92
N LYS A 256 -4.95 6.81 -17.52
CA LYS A 256 -6.00 7.84 -17.57
C LYS A 256 -6.78 7.86 -18.89
N HIS A 257 -6.22 7.27 -19.94
CA HIS A 257 -6.77 7.35 -21.30
C HIS A 257 -6.75 5.95 -21.93
N THR A 258 -7.78 5.61 -22.70
CA THR A 258 -7.97 4.27 -23.28
C THR A 258 -7.66 4.19 -24.78
N GLU A 259 -7.70 5.31 -25.50
CA GLU A 259 -7.51 5.35 -26.96
C GLU A 259 -6.65 6.55 -27.34
N VAL A 260 -5.34 6.32 -27.48
CA VAL A 260 -4.37 7.34 -27.86
C VAL A 260 -3.73 6.93 -29.19
N PRO A 261 -3.72 7.81 -30.21
CA PRO A 261 -3.14 7.48 -31.51
C PRO A 261 -1.62 7.28 -31.39
N PHE A 262 -1.07 6.45 -32.28
CA PHE A 262 0.36 6.21 -32.38
C PHE A 262 1.14 7.51 -32.66
N PRO A 263 2.31 7.74 -32.04
CA PRO A 263 3.14 8.90 -32.33
C PRO A 263 3.41 9.07 -33.83
N GLY A 264 2.97 10.21 -34.38
CA GLY A 264 3.14 10.54 -35.79
C GLY A 264 2.09 9.96 -36.74
N SER A 265 1.04 9.27 -36.25
CA SER A 265 -0.09 8.83 -37.09
C SER A 265 -1.27 9.79 -37.11
N THR A 266 -1.27 10.86 -36.31
CA THR A 266 -2.32 11.88 -36.37
C THR A 266 -2.15 12.73 -37.63
N PRO A 267 -3.13 12.76 -38.55
CA PRO A 267 -3.12 13.69 -39.66
C PRO A 267 -3.09 15.12 -39.09
N HIS A 268 -2.17 15.96 -39.55
CA HIS A 268 -2.15 17.40 -39.22
C HIS A 268 -3.36 18.17 -39.79
N GLN A 269 -4.32 17.50 -40.42
CA GLN A 269 -5.50 18.09 -41.03
C GLN A 269 -6.69 17.13 -40.91
N SER A 270 -7.58 17.40 -39.95
CA SER A 270 -8.97 16.95 -40.00
C SER A 270 -9.85 18.08 -39.47
N SER A 271 -10.02 19.11 -40.30
CA SER A 271 -11.17 20.00 -40.26
C SER A 271 -12.42 19.17 -40.57
N ASN A 272 -12.98 18.50 -39.56
CA ASN A 272 -14.25 17.80 -39.69
C ASN A 272 -15.39 18.82 -39.54
N THR A 273 -15.79 19.41 -40.66
CA THR A 273 -17.08 20.09 -40.83
C THR A 273 -18.20 19.06 -40.83
N SER A 274 -18.61 18.62 -39.64
CA SER A 274 -19.85 17.86 -39.41
C SER A 274 -20.63 18.53 -38.27
N PRO A 275 -21.84 19.07 -38.50
CA PRO A 275 -22.50 20.00 -37.58
C PRO A 275 -23.17 19.32 -36.37
N THR A 276 -23.05 18.00 -36.18
CA THR A 276 -23.78 17.27 -35.13
C THR A 276 -22.91 16.83 -33.93
N ALA A 277 -21.59 17.08 -33.96
CA ALA A 277 -20.66 16.64 -32.91
C ALA A 277 -20.15 17.77 -31.98
N SER A 278 -20.75 18.96 -32.02
CA SER A 278 -20.17 20.18 -31.41
C SER A 278 -20.63 20.46 -29.97
N ARG A 279 -20.60 19.47 -29.06
CA ARG A 279 -20.73 19.75 -27.61
C ARG A 279 -19.69 19.10 -26.69
N HIS A 280 -18.71 18.33 -27.20
CA HIS A 280 -17.66 17.75 -26.34
C HIS A 280 -16.28 17.56 -27.00
N ALA A 281 -15.94 18.34 -28.03
CA ALA A 281 -14.57 18.33 -28.56
C ALA A 281 -13.68 19.24 -27.70
N GLU A 282 -13.16 18.70 -26.59
CA GLU A 282 -11.97 19.28 -25.97
C GLU A 282 -10.83 19.29 -27.01
N ALA A 283 -10.06 20.37 -27.03
CA ALA A 283 -9.00 20.59 -28.00
C ALA A 283 -7.99 19.40 -28.04
N PRO A 284 -7.35 19.14 -29.21
CA PRO A 284 -6.29 18.12 -29.34
C PRO A 284 -5.08 18.31 -28.40
N SER A 285 -4.97 19.46 -27.72
CA SER A 285 -3.88 19.80 -26.81
C SER A 285 -3.88 19.04 -25.48
N ASN A 286 -4.97 18.33 -25.15
CA ASN A 286 -5.13 17.63 -23.87
C ASN A 286 -4.93 16.11 -23.96
N LEU A 287 -4.62 15.57 -25.14
CA LEU A 287 -4.32 14.15 -25.29
C LEU A 287 -2.91 13.85 -24.74
N PRO A 288 -2.75 12.80 -23.93
CA PRO A 288 -1.45 12.43 -23.41
C PRO A 288 -0.52 12.05 -24.57
N HIS A 289 0.73 12.51 -24.53
CA HIS A 289 1.70 12.23 -25.57
C HIS A 289 2.58 11.03 -25.17
N PRO A 290 2.40 9.84 -25.77
CA PRO A 290 3.23 8.68 -25.42
C PRO A 290 4.67 8.88 -25.91
N ARG A 291 5.64 8.45 -25.10
CA ARG A 291 7.06 8.53 -25.42
C ARG A 291 7.49 7.34 -26.28
N PRO A 292 8.18 7.57 -27.41
CA PRO A 292 8.62 6.48 -28.27
C PRO A 292 9.70 5.63 -27.57
N LEU A 293 9.58 4.31 -27.69
CA LEU A 293 10.65 3.36 -27.31
C LEU A 293 11.39 2.85 -28.56
N PHE A 294 11.55 3.72 -29.55
CA PHE A 294 12.21 3.44 -30.82
C PHE A 294 12.84 4.70 -31.41
N ILE A 295 13.84 4.51 -32.27
CA ILE A 295 14.50 5.59 -33.03
C ILE A 295 14.78 5.12 -34.46
N LYS A 296 14.74 6.07 -35.40
CA LYS A 296 15.00 5.81 -36.84
C LYS A 296 16.39 6.25 -37.29
N LYS A 297 17.03 7.13 -36.53
CA LYS A 297 18.35 7.71 -36.82
C LYS A 297 19.30 7.47 -35.64
N PRO A 298 20.63 7.45 -35.86
CA PRO A 298 21.62 7.41 -34.79
C PRO A 298 21.37 8.49 -33.75
N LEU A 299 21.54 8.17 -32.48
CA LEU A 299 21.18 9.05 -31.37
C LEU A 299 21.91 10.41 -31.40
N PRO A 300 23.22 10.49 -31.75
CA PRO A 300 23.89 11.78 -31.90
C PRO A 300 23.24 12.68 -32.97
N LEU A 301 22.92 12.12 -34.15
CA LEU A 301 22.26 12.87 -35.23
C LEU A 301 20.83 13.29 -34.87
N LEU A 302 20.12 12.48 -34.08
CA LEU A 302 18.78 12.85 -33.62
C LEU A 302 18.82 14.08 -32.72
N SER A 303 19.89 14.27 -31.94
CA SER A 303 20.02 15.41 -31.02
C SER A 303 20.11 16.76 -31.74
N THR A 304 20.66 16.78 -32.95
CA THR A 304 20.78 17.97 -33.80
C THR A 304 19.57 18.13 -34.73
N ASP A 305 19.10 17.04 -35.34
CA ASP A 305 18.04 17.07 -36.36
C ASP A 305 16.65 17.30 -35.74
N ASP A 306 16.37 16.66 -34.60
CA ASP A 306 15.10 16.77 -33.89
C ASP A 306 15.32 16.73 -32.36
N PRO A 307 15.67 17.89 -31.77
CA PRO A 307 15.89 17.99 -30.32
C PRO A 307 14.66 17.59 -29.50
N SER A 308 13.46 17.75 -30.06
CA SER A 308 12.21 17.42 -29.40
C SER A 308 11.98 15.91 -29.32
N GLY A 309 12.12 15.20 -30.45
CA GLY A 309 12.06 13.74 -30.51
C GLY A 309 13.18 13.07 -29.74
N TYR A 310 14.39 13.65 -29.75
CA TYR A 310 15.50 13.23 -28.89
C TYR A 310 15.11 13.27 -27.41
N GLY A 311 14.54 14.39 -26.95
CA GLY A 311 14.07 14.54 -25.57
C GLY A 311 12.98 13.54 -25.18
N LEU A 312 11.97 13.37 -26.04
CA LEU A 312 10.87 12.42 -25.81
C LEU A 312 11.36 10.97 -25.78
N PHE A 313 12.31 10.60 -26.64
CA PHE A 313 12.92 9.27 -26.63
C PHE A 313 13.72 9.01 -25.34
N LEU A 314 14.55 9.96 -24.90
CA LEU A 314 15.30 9.83 -23.65
C LEU A 314 14.38 9.72 -22.43
N GLU A 315 13.29 10.49 -22.39
CA GLU A 315 12.26 10.34 -21.37
C GLU A 315 11.62 8.94 -21.43
N GLY A 316 11.34 8.42 -22.63
CA GLY A 316 10.79 7.08 -22.81
C GLY A 316 11.71 5.97 -22.25
N VAL A 317 12.97 5.94 -22.64
CA VAL A 317 13.90 4.88 -22.18
C VAL A 317 14.22 4.97 -20.68
N THR A 318 14.20 6.17 -20.11
CA THR A 318 14.40 6.37 -18.66
C THR A 318 13.17 5.96 -17.85
N LEU A 319 11.95 6.19 -18.36
CA LEU A 319 10.73 5.65 -17.78
C LEU A 319 10.73 4.11 -17.81
N LEU A 320 11.25 3.50 -18.88
CA LEU A 320 11.43 2.04 -18.95
C LEU A 320 12.41 1.54 -17.90
N ALA A 321 13.56 2.22 -17.73
CA ALA A 321 14.52 1.90 -16.66
C ALA A 321 13.91 2.03 -15.27
N TYR A 322 13.16 3.11 -15.05
CA TYR A 322 12.45 3.37 -13.82
C TYR A 322 11.44 2.27 -13.52
N ASN A 323 10.65 1.83 -14.50
CA ASN A 323 9.72 0.72 -14.36
C ASN A 323 10.42 -0.57 -13.93
N ILE A 324 11.55 -0.94 -14.57
CA ILE A 324 12.30 -2.14 -14.20
C ILE A 324 12.80 -2.02 -12.75
N ALA A 325 13.43 -0.90 -12.39
CA ALA A 325 13.94 -0.69 -11.04
C ALA A 325 12.80 -0.71 -9.99
N TRP A 326 11.66 -0.10 -10.32
CA TRP A 326 10.47 -0.10 -9.48
C TRP A 326 9.91 -1.52 -9.28
N VAL A 327 9.83 -2.33 -10.34
CA VAL A 327 9.39 -3.73 -10.23
C VAL A 327 10.38 -4.54 -9.38
N CYS A 328 11.68 -4.42 -9.62
CA CYS A 328 12.70 -5.05 -8.78
C CYS A 328 12.45 -4.75 -7.30
N LYS A 329 12.25 -3.47 -6.96
CA LYS A 329 12.03 -3.05 -5.58
C LYS A 329 10.72 -3.57 -4.99
N SER A 330 9.64 -3.55 -5.76
CA SER A 330 8.35 -4.12 -5.36
C SER A 330 8.45 -5.62 -5.02
N GLN A 331 9.41 -6.32 -5.64
CA GLN A 331 9.64 -7.75 -5.47
C GLN A 331 10.78 -8.08 -4.49
N GLY A 332 11.34 -7.08 -3.82
CA GLY A 332 12.45 -7.26 -2.86
C GLY A 332 13.79 -7.60 -3.53
N ILE A 333 13.97 -7.20 -4.79
CA ILE A 333 15.20 -7.41 -5.56
C ILE A 333 16.04 -6.13 -5.53
N PRO A 334 17.30 -6.19 -5.06
CA PRO A 334 18.16 -5.01 -4.98
C PRO A 334 18.59 -4.53 -6.38
N VAL A 335 18.60 -3.21 -6.56
CA VAL A 335 19.03 -2.51 -7.78
C VAL A 335 20.32 -1.74 -7.47
N GLY A 336 21.36 -2.47 -7.03
CA GLY A 336 22.63 -1.84 -6.60
C GLY A 336 22.44 -0.77 -5.51
N ASP A 337 23.11 0.37 -5.64
CA ASP A 337 22.81 1.56 -4.84
C ASP A 337 21.52 2.21 -5.37
N GLU A 338 20.51 2.30 -4.51
CA GLU A 338 19.17 2.76 -4.87
C GLU A 338 19.13 4.18 -5.43
N SER A 339 20.12 5.00 -5.08
CA SER A 339 20.26 6.39 -5.55
C SER A 339 21.17 6.53 -6.77
N SER A 340 21.85 5.45 -7.15
CA SER A 340 22.83 5.41 -8.23
C SER A 340 22.13 5.36 -9.59
N PHE A 341 22.39 6.42 -10.38
CA PHE A 341 21.96 6.50 -11.77
C PHE A 341 22.52 5.33 -12.61
N GLU A 342 23.76 4.91 -12.33
CA GLU A 342 24.45 3.85 -13.06
C GLU A 342 23.80 2.48 -12.86
N ASP A 343 23.34 2.22 -11.63
CA ASP A 343 22.71 0.95 -11.29
C ASP A 343 21.32 0.81 -11.92
N ILE A 344 20.57 1.91 -12.01
CA ILE A 344 19.26 1.96 -12.66
C ILE A 344 19.37 1.81 -14.19
N CYS A 345 20.39 2.42 -14.80
CA CYS A 345 20.61 2.36 -16.26
C CYS A 345 21.01 0.97 -16.77
N ASN A 346 21.46 0.07 -15.89
CA ASN A 346 21.83 -1.29 -16.24
C ASN A 346 20.59 -2.21 -16.33
N LEU A 347 19.78 -1.98 -17.38
CA LEU A 347 18.51 -2.69 -17.62
C LEU A 347 18.68 -4.20 -17.62
N GLY A 348 19.74 -4.68 -18.28
CA GLY A 348 20.03 -6.11 -18.44
C GLY A 348 20.27 -6.81 -17.11
N ARG A 349 21.13 -6.23 -16.25
CA ARG A 349 21.39 -6.77 -14.92
C ARG A 349 20.14 -6.78 -14.06
N ASN A 350 19.38 -5.68 -14.07
CA ASN A 350 18.20 -5.54 -13.23
C ASN A 350 17.11 -6.54 -13.65
N LEU A 351 16.84 -6.67 -14.95
CA LEU A 351 15.88 -7.62 -15.49
C LEU A 351 16.32 -9.08 -15.27
N TYR A 352 17.61 -9.38 -15.45
CA TYR A 352 18.15 -10.70 -15.18
C TYR A 352 18.03 -11.07 -13.70
N ASN A 353 18.39 -10.16 -12.79
CA ASN A 353 18.28 -10.39 -11.36
C ASN A 353 16.83 -10.60 -10.95
N LEU A 354 15.90 -9.79 -11.47
CA LEU A 354 14.47 -9.91 -11.22
C LEU A 354 13.90 -11.27 -11.64
N LEU A 355 14.25 -11.76 -12.82
CA LEU A 355 13.54 -12.90 -13.42
C LEU A 355 14.28 -14.24 -13.27
N ILE A 356 15.61 -14.22 -13.19
CA ILE A 356 16.44 -15.43 -13.20
C ILE A 356 17.39 -15.50 -12.00
N GLY A 357 18.02 -14.37 -11.65
CA GLY A 357 19.08 -14.29 -10.65
C GLY A 357 18.59 -14.54 -9.23
N THR A 358 17.34 -14.21 -8.92
CA THR A 358 16.75 -14.40 -7.59
C THR A 358 16.07 -15.75 -7.49
N LYS A 359 16.87 -16.81 -7.47
CA LYS A 359 16.40 -18.09 -6.95
C LYS A 359 16.75 -18.15 -5.47
N PRO A 360 15.79 -18.31 -4.54
CA PRO A 360 16.14 -18.79 -3.22
C PRO A 360 16.85 -20.12 -3.43
N ARG A 361 18.15 -20.18 -3.12
CA ARG A 361 18.86 -21.45 -3.06
C ARG A 361 18.04 -22.31 -2.10
N PRO A 362 17.44 -23.44 -2.52
CA PRO A 362 16.87 -24.35 -1.55
C PRO A 362 18.02 -24.67 -0.60
N SER A 363 17.83 -24.41 0.70
CA SER A 363 18.72 -24.94 1.72
C SER A 363 18.97 -26.40 1.34
N PRO A 364 20.23 -26.88 1.27
CA PRO A 364 20.48 -28.29 1.02
C PRO A 364 19.59 -29.04 1.99
N GLY A 365 18.69 -29.87 1.44
CA GLY A 365 17.78 -30.66 2.22
C GLY A 365 18.58 -31.30 3.33
N SER A 366 18.15 -31.05 4.58
CA SER A 366 18.54 -31.88 5.70
C SER A 366 18.33 -33.30 5.22
N ARG A 367 19.43 -33.99 4.91
CA ARG A 367 19.41 -35.42 4.66
C ARG A 367 18.75 -35.98 5.90
N ALA A 368 17.62 -36.65 5.70
CA ALA A 368 16.96 -37.43 6.72
C ALA A 368 18.03 -38.27 7.43
N SER A 369 18.43 -37.85 8.63
CA SER A 369 19.13 -38.71 9.55
C SER A 369 18.04 -39.51 10.25
N SER A 370 17.91 -40.75 9.84
CA SER A 370 17.23 -41.77 10.63
C SER A 370 17.99 -41.92 11.95
N ALA A 371 17.51 -41.26 13.00
CA ALA A 371 17.89 -41.58 14.36
C ALA A 371 16.68 -41.33 15.27
N GLN A 372 16.02 -42.44 15.55
CA GLN A 372 15.03 -42.64 16.59
C GLN A 372 15.49 -41.99 17.90
N SER A 373 14.70 -41.05 18.45
CA SER A 373 14.76 -40.68 19.85
C SER A 373 13.38 -40.27 20.36
N THR A 374 13.09 -40.74 21.56
CA THR A 374 11.80 -40.82 22.25
C THR A 374 11.27 -39.44 22.72
N PRO A 375 9.96 -39.30 22.99
CA PRO A 375 9.38 -38.04 23.42
C PRO A 375 9.49 -37.89 24.94
N THR A 376 10.30 -36.93 25.41
CA THR A 376 10.19 -36.42 26.78
C THR A 376 9.55 -35.03 26.79
N LYS A 377 8.58 -34.94 27.70
CA LYS A 377 7.60 -33.89 27.93
C LYS A 377 8.25 -32.70 28.64
N GLY A 378 7.94 -31.48 28.21
CA GLY A 378 7.95 -30.31 29.09
C GLY A 378 8.62 -29.05 28.54
N GLY A 379 7.84 -27.97 28.45
CA GLY A 379 8.31 -26.68 28.96
C GLY A 379 8.57 -25.55 27.96
N ARG A 380 7.58 -24.64 27.92
CA ARG A 380 7.75 -23.17 27.92
C ARG A 380 7.93 -22.47 26.57
N GLU A 381 6.81 -21.90 26.12
CA GLU A 381 6.76 -20.74 25.24
C GLU A 381 7.66 -19.63 25.79
N THR A 382 8.64 -19.24 24.99
CA THR A 382 9.29 -17.93 25.07
C THR A 382 9.37 -17.42 23.65
N ASP A 383 8.50 -16.46 23.35
CA ASP A 383 8.64 -15.56 22.21
C ASP A 383 9.95 -14.79 22.40
N GLY A 384 10.98 -15.26 21.70
CA GLY A 384 12.30 -14.68 21.66
C GLY A 384 12.65 -14.36 20.22
N GLU A 385 12.40 -13.10 19.86
CA GLU A 385 12.94 -12.37 18.73
C GLU A 385 14.39 -12.79 18.44
N SER A 386 14.55 -13.71 17.48
CA SER A 386 15.87 -14.08 16.98
C SER A 386 16.15 -13.22 15.75
N ASP A 387 16.95 -12.22 16.02
CA ASP A 387 17.81 -11.41 15.17
C ASP A 387 18.33 -12.19 13.95
N ARG A 388 17.50 -12.31 12.91
CA ARG A 388 17.88 -12.86 11.60
C ARG A 388 18.58 -11.75 10.83
N LYS A 389 19.89 -11.64 11.05
CA LYS A 389 20.82 -10.93 10.17
C LYS A 389 20.47 -11.20 8.69
N SER A 390 19.90 -10.19 8.04
CA SER A 390 19.89 -9.88 6.60
C SER A 390 20.26 -11.03 5.65
N ALA A 391 19.49 -12.11 5.64
CA ALA A 391 19.29 -12.84 4.40
C ALA A 391 18.21 -12.05 3.66
N ALA A 392 18.54 -11.44 2.53
CA ALA A 392 17.56 -10.78 1.67
C ALA A 392 16.51 -11.83 1.28
N PHE A 393 15.42 -11.92 2.04
CA PHE A 393 14.28 -12.74 1.71
C PHE A 393 13.68 -12.11 0.45
N THR A 394 13.95 -12.71 -0.70
CA THR A 394 13.27 -12.35 -1.93
C THR A 394 11.76 -12.53 -1.71
N THR A 395 11.03 -11.42 -1.73
CA THR A 395 9.56 -11.40 -1.57
C THR A 395 8.85 -11.49 -2.92
N MET A 396 9.53 -11.97 -3.96
CA MET A 396 9.01 -12.01 -5.31
C MET A 396 7.72 -12.84 -5.36
N GLY A 397 6.68 -12.27 -5.97
CA GLY A 397 5.34 -12.83 -6.08
C GLY A 397 4.40 -12.49 -4.92
N ASN A 398 4.91 -11.99 -3.78
CA ASN A 398 4.11 -11.66 -2.59
C ASN A 398 3.26 -10.41 -2.85
N PHE A 399 3.90 -9.26 -3.08
CA PHE A 399 3.17 -8.02 -3.33
C PHE A 399 2.59 -7.99 -4.74
N SER A 400 1.30 -7.69 -4.85
CA SER A 400 0.58 -7.70 -6.12
C SER A 400 -0.59 -6.72 -6.08
N HIS A 401 -0.98 -6.19 -7.23
CA HIS A 401 -2.22 -5.43 -7.37
C HIS A 401 -3.44 -6.35 -7.60
N GLY A 402 -3.21 -7.62 -7.96
CA GLY A 402 -4.28 -8.59 -8.24
C GLY A 402 -4.70 -9.46 -7.05
N THR A 403 -4.21 -9.21 -5.82
CA THR A 403 -4.56 -10.01 -4.64
C THR A 403 -4.93 -9.17 -3.44
N ALA A 404 -5.95 -9.60 -2.68
CA ALA A 404 -6.34 -8.96 -1.43
C ALA A 404 -5.37 -9.24 -0.27
N HIS A 405 -4.65 -10.38 -0.26
CA HIS A 405 -3.78 -10.77 0.86
C HIS A 405 -2.63 -9.77 1.08
N SER A 406 -1.89 -9.47 0.02
CA SER A 406 -0.72 -8.59 0.03
C SER A 406 -0.89 -7.55 -1.07
N PHE A 407 -2.01 -6.82 -1.00
CA PHE A 407 -2.36 -5.81 -1.99
C PHE A 407 -1.34 -4.67 -1.94
N LEU A 408 -0.62 -4.45 -3.05
CA LEU A 408 0.43 -3.44 -3.14
C LEU A 408 -0.11 -2.00 -3.00
N GLY A 409 -1.38 -1.77 -3.36
CA GLY A 409 -2.07 -0.50 -3.14
C GLY A 409 -2.74 -0.35 -1.77
N GLY A 410 -2.59 -1.32 -0.86
CA GLY A 410 -3.13 -1.24 0.51
C GLY A 410 -2.18 -0.48 1.43
N ALA A 411 -2.60 -0.16 2.67
CA ALA A 411 -1.80 0.64 3.61
C ALA A 411 -0.34 0.17 3.76
N VAL A 412 -0.15 -1.14 4.01
CA VAL A 412 1.19 -1.76 4.13
C VAL A 412 1.99 -1.62 2.84
N GLY A 413 1.36 -1.84 1.68
CA GLY A 413 2.02 -1.72 0.38
C GLY A 413 2.39 -0.27 0.05
N THR A 414 1.53 0.69 0.39
CA THR A 414 1.80 2.11 0.18
C THR A 414 2.91 2.64 1.08
N ASP A 415 2.97 2.19 2.33
CA ASP A 415 4.07 2.54 3.25
C ASP A 415 5.38 1.89 2.81
N PHE A 416 5.31 0.65 2.32
CA PHE A 416 6.43 -0.03 1.71
C PHE A 416 6.98 0.74 0.50
N ILE A 417 6.13 1.14 -0.46
CA ILE A 417 6.55 1.95 -1.61
C ILE A 417 7.13 3.31 -1.19
N ARG A 418 6.52 3.98 -0.19
CA ARG A 418 6.97 5.30 0.26
C ARG A 418 8.37 5.28 0.90
N SER A 419 8.78 4.14 1.45
CA SER A 419 10.12 3.98 2.04
C SER A 419 11.26 4.01 1.00
N TRP A 420 10.94 3.93 -0.29
CA TRP A 420 11.92 3.77 -1.35
C TRP A 420 12.56 5.09 -1.77
N LYS A 421 13.90 5.14 -1.82
CA LYS A 421 14.66 6.30 -2.30
C LYS A 421 14.98 6.23 -3.79
N LEU A 422 13.99 5.98 -4.65
CA LEU A 422 14.20 5.98 -6.10
C LEU A 422 14.26 7.42 -6.64
N PRO A 423 15.28 7.78 -7.44
CA PRO A 423 15.32 9.09 -8.10
C PRO A 423 14.10 9.32 -8.99
N SER A 424 13.61 10.56 -9.02
CA SER A 424 12.50 10.94 -9.91
C SER A 424 12.89 10.72 -11.39
N PRO A 425 11.98 10.26 -12.26
CA PRO A 425 12.27 10.04 -13.69
C PRO A 425 12.86 11.25 -14.41
N THR A 426 12.43 12.47 -14.09
CA THR A 426 12.96 13.71 -14.66
C THR A 426 14.45 13.86 -14.39
N LYS A 427 14.87 13.70 -13.11
CA LYS A 427 16.29 13.71 -12.72
C LYS A 427 17.12 12.63 -13.42
N LEU A 428 16.55 11.46 -13.67
CA LEU A 428 17.22 10.39 -14.44
C LEU A 428 17.38 10.78 -15.91
N THR A 429 16.35 11.42 -16.49
CA THR A 429 16.37 11.94 -17.86
C THR A 429 17.44 13.01 -18.03
N ASP A 430 17.50 13.99 -17.12
CA ASP A 430 18.47 15.07 -17.17
C ASP A 430 19.91 14.55 -17.06
N LYS A 431 20.15 13.59 -16.15
CA LYS A 431 21.45 12.93 -16.00
C LYS A 431 21.85 12.14 -17.24
N LEU A 432 20.91 11.40 -17.83
CA LEU A 432 21.16 10.64 -19.06
C LEU A 432 21.49 11.56 -20.22
N LYS A 433 20.69 12.61 -20.41
CA LYS A 433 20.90 13.63 -21.43
C LYS A 433 22.26 14.31 -21.27
N SER A 434 22.60 14.75 -20.05
CA SER A 434 23.90 15.37 -19.75
C SER A 434 25.06 14.43 -20.08
N LYS A 435 24.97 13.15 -19.71
CA LYS A 435 26.02 12.16 -19.97
C LYS A 435 26.21 11.91 -21.46
N LEU A 436 25.13 11.66 -22.20
CA LEU A 436 25.20 11.36 -23.62
C LEU A 436 25.68 12.56 -24.45
N LEU A 437 25.27 13.78 -24.08
CA LEU A 437 25.76 14.99 -24.75
C LEU A 437 27.23 15.29 -24.40
N SER A 438 27.65 15.04 -23.16
CA SER A 438 29.07 15.20 -22.78
C SER A 438 29.98 14.22 -23.51
N GLU A 439 29.50 13.00 -23.80
CA GLU A 439 30.25 11.99 -24.57
C GLU A 439 30.44 12.45 -26.02
N VAL A 440 29.40 13.01 -26.65
CA VAL A 440 29.49 13.57 -28.01
C VAL A 440 30.45 14.76 -28.04
N ALA A 441 30.31 15.71 -27.09
CA ALA A 441 31.20 16.86 -27.03
C ALA A 441 32.67 16.44 -26.80
N ASN A 442 32.94 15.50 -25.88
CA ASN A 442 34.29 15.00 -25.65
C ASN A 442 34.88 14.32 -26.89
N ALA A 443 34.07 13.55 -27.63
CA ALA A 443 34.51 12.95 -28.89
C ALA A 443 34.82 14.01 -29.96
N GLU A 444 34.09 15.12 -30.00
CA GLU A 444 34.40 16.26 -30.89
C GLU A 444 35.71 16.94 -30.51
N TRP A 445 36.04 17.06 -29.21
CA TRP A 445 37.33 17.59 -28.75
C TRP A 445 38.51 16.65 -29.01
N GLU A 446 38.29 15.33 -28.95
CA GLU A 446 39.31 14.32 -29.32
C GLU A 446 39.56 14.25 -30.84
N MET A 447 38.67 14.81 -31.68
CA MET A 447 38.76 14.84 -33.15
C MET A 447 39.21 16.19 -33.73
N LEU A 448 39.64 17.16 -32.91
CA LEU A 448 40.31 18.35 -33.45
C LEU A 448 41.68 17.94 -34.03
N ASP A 449 41.80 18.07 -35.35
CA ASP A 449 42.87 17.57 -36.21
C ASP A 449 44.29 17.86 -35.69
N ALA A 450 45.15 16.83 -35.74
CA ALA A 450 46.59 16.98 -35.62
C ALA A 450 47.18 17.89 -36.73
N ASP A 451 46.46 18.04 -37.86
CA ASP A 451 46.78 18.97 -38.94
C ASP A 451 46.48 20.44 -38.61
N ALA A 452 45.70 20.75 -37.56
CA ALA A 452 45.47 22.14 -37.13
C ALA A 452 46.70 22.77 -36.44
N TRP A 453 47.73 21.96 -36.15
CA TRP A 453 49.03 22.38 -35.62
C TRP A 453 50.19 22.09 -36.60
N ALA A 454 49.89 21.69 -37.84
CA ALA A 454 50.91 21.67 -38.88
C ALA A 454 51.31 23.13 -39.14
N VAL A 455 52.47 23.52 -38.62
CA VAL A 455 53.11 24.79 -38.95
C VAL A 455 53.41 24.73 -40.45
N ASP A 456 52.77 25.57 -41.24
CA ASP A 456 53.18 25.82 -42.62
C ASP A 456 54.61 26.37 -42.58
N ASP A 457 55.61 25.52 -42.83
CA ASP A 457 56.99 25.91 -43.11
C ASP A 457 57.05 26.57 -44.51
N GLU A 458 56.44 27.74 -44.63
CA GLU A 458 56.73 28.71 -45.70
C GLU A 458 57.25 30.00 -45.05
N MET A 459 58.51 29.96 -44.58
CA MET A 459 59.26 31.19 -44.37
C MET A 459 60.76 30.99 -44.58
N GLY A 460 61.25 31.56 -45.69
CA GLY A 460 62.50 32.31 -45.71
C GLY A 460 63.80 31.52 -45.69
N ASP A 461 64.37 31.37 -46.88
CA ASP A 461 65.81 31.28 -47.12
C ASP A 461 66.55 32.46 -46.45
N ASP A 462 67.15 32.25 -45.27
CA ASP A 462 68.42 32.87 -44.86
C ASP A 462 68.90 32.31 -43.50
N GLY A 463 70.12 31.74 -43.43
CA GLY A 463 70.68 31.35 -42.12
C GLY A 463 71.83 30.35 -42.07
N VAL A 464 73.00 30.75 -42.58
CA VAL A 464 74.37 30.44 -42.12
C VAL A 464 74.73 29.00 -41.70
N VAL A 465 75.54 28.38 -42.56
CA VAL A 465 76.31 27.14 -42.35
C VAL A 465 77.47 27.36 -41.36
N VAL A 466 77.52 26.57 -40.28
CA VAL A 466 78.78 26.24 -39.58
C VAL A 466 78.75 24.76 -39.19
N GLY A 467 79.67 23.98 -39.75
CA GLY A 467 79.69 22.52 -39.62
C GLY A 467 80.39 22.00 -38.36
N ALA A 468 80.01 20.78 -37.96
CA ALA A 468 80.91 19.80 -37.32
C ALA A 468 80.35 18.36 -37.41
N ARG A 469 81.01 17.55 -38.26
CA ARG A 469 81.51 16.17 -38.03
C ARG A 469 80.59 15.05 -37.48
N LYS A 470 80.06 14.26 -38.43
CA LYS A 470 80.19 12.79 -38.65
C LYS A 470 80.57 11.86 -37.47
N GLU A 471 79.69 10.90 -37.13
CA GLU A 471 79.86 9.43 -37.25
C GLU A 471 78.57 8.68 -36.81
N ALA A 472 77.90 7.95 -37.74
CA ALA A 472 77.77 6.48 -37.82
C ALA A 472 76.54 5.92 -37.04
N ALA A 473 75.77 4.91 -37.43
CA ALA A 473 75.41 4.21 -38.68
C ALA A 473 74.26 3.22 -38.30
N GLU A 474 73.45 2.79 -39.29
CA GLU A 474 72.52 1.63 -39.28
C GLU A 474 71.12 1.84 -38.64
N ARG A 475 69.96 1.44 -39.20
CA ARG A 475 69.62 0.42 -40.23
C ARG A 475 68.19 0.66 -40.79
N LEU A 476 68.02 0.33 -42.07
CA LEU A 476 66.81 0.26 -42.93
C LEU A 476 65.48 -0.22 -42.26
N GLN A 477 64.37 0.50 -42.47
CA GLN A 477 63.25 0.27 -43.45
C GLN A 477 62.26 -0.88 -43.16
N ASN A 478 60.99 -0.52 -42.90
CA ASN A 478 59.76 -0.93 -43.63
C ASN A 478 58.51 -0.38 -42.88
N LEU A 479 57.81 0.60 -43.46
CA LEU A 479 56.63 0.47 -44.35
C LEU A 479 55.37 -0.10 -43.66
N GLY A 480 54.41 0.79 -43.39
CA GLY A 480 53.07 0.47 -42.89
C GLY A 480 52.07 1.55 -43.28
N MET A 481 51.87 1.74 -44.59
CA MET A 481 50.82 2.59 -45.16
C MET A 481 49.64 1.68 -45.48
N GLN A 482 48.53 1.79 -44.74
CA GLN A 482 47.28 1.11 -45.08
C GLN A 482 46.17 2.15 -45.25
N SER A 483 45.72 2.23 -46.50
CA SER A 483 44.65 3.10 -46.98
C SER A 483 43.28 2.45 -46.71
N PHE A 484 42.30 3.31 -46.45
CA PHE A 484 40.88 2.98 -46.26
C PHE A 484 40.24 2.53 -47.59
N MET A 485 39.53 1.40 -47.57
CA MET A 485 38.65 1.00 -48.68
C MET A 485 37.17 1.07 -48.27
N SER A 486 36.48 1.96 -48.97
CA SER A 486 35.03 2.16 -49.05
C SER A 486 34.30 0.91 -49.59
N MET A 487 33.23 0.47 -48.92
CA MET A 487 32.35 -0.60 -49.41
C MET A 487 31.17 -0.03 -50.21
N ARG A 488 30.97 -0.58 -51.41
CA ARG A 488 29.78 -0.41 -52.24
C ARG A 488 29.09 -1.76 -52.43
N THR A 489 27.77 -1.72 -52.38
CA THR A 489 26.75 -2.79 -52.46
C THR A 489 26.73 -3.59 -53.77
N VAL A 490 26.43 -4.90 -53.71
CA VAL A 490 25.70 -5.65 -54.77
C VAL A 490 24.85 -6.77 -54.13
N VAL A 491 23.70 -7.04 -54.75
CA VAL A 491 22.59 -7.94 -54.39
C VAL A 491 22.58 -9.16 -55.35
N GLU A 492 22.13 -10.32 -54.82
CA GLU A 492 21.42 -11.46 -55.45
C GLU A 492 22.06 -12.67 -56.19
N ALA A 493 21.25 -13.76 -56.13
CA ALA A 493 21.24 -15.09 -56.78
C ALA A 493 22.09 -16.21 -56.11
N VAL A 494 21.60 -17.32 -55.52
CA VAL A 494 20.56 -18.37 -55.78
C VAL A 494 21.20 -19.72 -56.18
N GLU A 495 20.82 -20.77 -55.41
CA GLU A 495 20.84 -22.24 -55.64
C GLU A 495 22.15 -23.06 -55.80
N MET A 496 22.31 -24.11 -54.96
CA MET A 496 22.21 -25.54 -55.36
C MET A 496 22.56 -26.51 -54.20
N VAL A 497 22.05 -27.74 -54.35
CA VAL A 497 21.83 -28.82 -53.37
C VAL A 497 22.92 -29.90 -53.40
N GLY A 498 23.10 -30.59 -52.26
CA GLY A 498 23.58 -31.99 -52.14
C GLY A 498 25.05 -32.17 -51.71
N ALA A 499 25.50 -33.25 -51.07
CA ALA A 499 24.92 -34.38 -50.36
C ALA A 499 26.10 -35.14 -49.68
N ASP A 500 25.83 -35.81 -48.56
CA ASP A 500 26.48 -37.00 -47.95
C ASP A 500 28.01 -37.22 -47.89
N GLY A 501 28.46 -37.71 -46.72
CA GLY A 501 29.81 -38.27 -46.54
C GLY A 501 30.23 -38.63 -45.11
N GLU A 502 29.60 -39.66 -44.54
CA GLU A 502 30.12 -40.72 -43.66
C GLU A 502 30.93 -40.47 -42.35
N ARG A 503 30.47 -41.18 -41.30
CA ARG A 503 31.09 -41.41 -39.98
C ARG A 503 32.19 -42.50 -40.04
N LYS A 504 33.18 -42.46 -39.12
CA LYS A 504 33.45 -43.46 -38.03
C LYS A 504 34.80 -43.24 -37.26
N PRO A 505 35.07 -43.94 -36.11
CA PRO A 505 35.54 -43.32 -34.86
C PRO A 505 36.87 -43.89 -34.27
N GLY A 506 37.33 -43.33 -33.13
CA GLY A 506 38.31 -43.95 -32.19
C GLY A 506 38.63 -43.02 -31.01
N THR A 507 38.25 -43.33 -29.76
CA THR A 507 38.90 -44.15 -28.70
C THR A 507 39.94 -43.44 -27.80
N SER A 508 39.55 -43.35 -26.51
CA SER A 508 40.27 -43.45 -25.23
C SER A 508 41.51 -42.60 -24.90
N GLY A 509 41.48 -42.06 -23.67
CA GLY A 509 42.66 -41.51 -22.98
C GLY A 509 42.32 -40.86 -21.64
N TRP A 510 42.07 -41.67 -20.61
CA TRP A 510 42.06 -41.22 -19.20
C TRP A 510 43.51 -40.97 -18.75
N THR A 511 43.82 -39.80 -18.19
CA THR A 511 44.91 -39.70 -17.21
C THR A 511 44.66 -38.60 -16.19
N LYS A 512 44.70 -39.03 -14.94
CA LYS A 512 44.57 -38.28 -13.69
C LYS A 512 46.00 -38.06 -13.19
N LEU A 513 46.42 -36.82 -12.93
CA LEU A 513 47.62 -36.57 -12.13
C LEU A 513 47.35 -35.44 -11.13
N ARG A 514 47.35 -35.84 -9.86
CA ARG A 514 47.61 -34.98 -8.70
C ARG A 514 49.12 -34.89 -8.51
N LYS A 515 49.62 -33.69 -8.25
CA LYS A 515 50.53 -33.43 -7.14
C LYS A 515 50.04 -32.17 -6.44
#